data_AF-A0AAJ6JAX0-F1
#
_entry.id   AF-A0AAJ6JAX0-F1
#
_cell.length_a   1.000
_cell.length_b   1.000
_cell.length_c   1.000
_cell.angle_alpha   90.00
_cell.angle_beta   90.00
_cell.angle_gamma   90.00
#
_symmetry.space_group_name_H-M   'P 1'
#
loop_
_entity.id
_entity.type
_entity.pdbx_description
1 polymer ?
#
loop_
_entity_poly.entity_id
_entity_poly.type
_entity_poly.pdbx_seq_one_letter_code
_entity_poly.pdbx_strand_id
1 'polypeptide(L)'
;MSETEQPRSENGQFTSGNEQLFGRSAELVDHGWVEPDKPKEEEPEASLDDQLRQAADALADSRFSGDPFETSPIELTHGGEKAADNLALTPEEASDSLKQWRADEAETKQVLEDAEFLESIGLDPLPPQLQQPAEAAQDGVANKSAEAQQQPADQHQHEADELGKALANPVIVEALKGEFAKAEQVRSAYAQTLDNAVAVAEFSFLSQFPEFRGVTDAGHLKSIANSIAVQNPQRWQAIQQTAAQAGQLVQAQAAERAHAAQARQADLDRVGAEHDGKFAAWEKTLPETTRRAAAAELPAMFAEAGVSVDDFAREMKTNPALRHHAFQRMVMEAAAYRAMQKNVPKALPKNLPPVQRPGTAQPRAPQGVQDVSRANARFQASGSIDDALELLSAQRASRG
;
A
#
# COMPACT_ATOMS: atom_id res chain seq x y z
N MET A 1 1.31 56.05 15.26
CA MET A 1 2.05 56.17 13.98
C MET A 1 3.11 57.21 14.21
N SER A 2 4.32 56.78 14.53
CA SER A 2 5.49 57.64 14.76
C SER A 2 6.39 57.49 13.54
N GLU A 3 6.46 58.51 12.71
CA GLU A 3 7.39 58.60 11.59
C GLU A 3 8.78 58.90 12.14
N THR A 4 9.65 57.89 12.16
CA THR A 4 11.07 58.06 12.46
C THR A 4 11.79 58.47 11.17
N GLU A 5 12.10 59.77 11.06
CA GLU A 5 12.95 60.32 10.00
C GLU A 5 14.37 59.74 10.09
N GLN A 6 14.86 59.18 8.98
CA GLN A 6 16.23 58.67 8.89
C GLN A 6 17.26 59.81 8.87
N PRO A 7 18.40 59.67 9.58
CA PRO A 7 19.45 60.67 9.59
C PRO A 7 20.12 60.76 8.21
N ARG A 8 20.22 61.99 7.68
CA ARG A 8 20.98 62.31 6.46
C ARG A 8 22.38 62.79 6.85
N SER A 9 23.38 62.54 6.01
CA SER A 9 24.71 63.13 6.17
C SER A 9 24.67 64.66 5.96
N GLU A 10 25.66 65.39 6.49
CA GLU A 10 25.76 66.86 6.37
C GLU A 10 25.78 67.37 4.92
N ASN A 11 26.02 66.50 3.93
CA ASN A 11 26.04 66.84 2.50
C ASN A 11 24.74 66.44 1.77
N GLY A 12 23.70 65.99 2.49
CA GLY A 12 22.40 65.67 1.92
C GLY A 12 22.35 64.43 1.02
N GLN A 13 23.45 63.67 0.91
CA GLN A 13 23.49 62.40 0.19
C GLN A 13 23.20 61.23 1.14
N PHE A 14 22.39 60.29 0.66
CA PHE A 14 22.16 59.01 1.33
C PHE A 14 23.47 58.22 1.28
N THR A 15 24.06 57.95 2.44
CA THR A 15 25.28 57.15 2.54
C THR A 15 24.96 55.72 2.16
N SER A 16 25.44 55.25 1.01
CA SER A 16 25.29 53.88 0.51
C SER A 16 26.14 52.85 1.28
N GLY A 17 26.53 53.17 2.53
CA GLY A 17 27.46 52.37 3.34
C GLY A 17 26.81 51.50 4.41
N ASN A 18 25.50 51.64 4.65
CA ASN A 18 24.75 50.69 5.43
C ASN A 18 23.85 49.94 4.46
N GLU A 19 24.32 48.78 3.98
CA GLU A 19 23.43 47.76 3.46
C GLU A 19 22.26 47.66 4.42
N GLN A 20 21.05 47.87 3.91
CA GLN A 20 19.85 47.71 4.71
C GLN A 20 19.79 46.23 5.09
N LEU A 21 20.32 45.91 6.27
CA LEU A 21 20.19 44.59 6.87
C LEU A 21 18.69 44.41 7.11
N PHE A 22 18.07 43.58 6.29
CA PHE A 22 16.67 43.20 6.41
C PHE A 22 16.60 41.76 6.91
N GLY A 23 15.63 41.49 7.78
CA GLY A 23 15.41 40.14 8.33
C GLY A 23 16.38 39.80 9.46
N ARG A 24 16.80 38.54 9.49
CA ARG A 24 17.46 37.91 10.66
C ARG A 24 18.78 38.58 11.08
N SER A 25 19.48 39.22 10.14
CA SER A 25 20.72 39.94 10.43
C SER A 25 20.49 41.27 11.17
N ALA A 26 19.34 41.91 10.97
CA ALA A 26 18.95 43.09 11.74
C ALA A 26 18.64 42.74 13.20
N GLU A 27 17.91 41.64 13.43
CA GLU A 27 17.61 41.14 14.78
C GLU A 27 18.89 40.78 15.56
N LEU A 28 19.90 40.21 14.90
CA LEU A 28 21.17 39.84 15.55
C LEU A 28 21.95 41.07 16.03
N VAL A 29 21.97 42.14 15.23
CA VAL A 29 22.62 43.41 15.60
C VAL A 29 21.85 44.12 16.73
N ASP A 30 20.51 44.09 16.69
CA ASP A 30 19.65 44.66 17.75
C ASP A 30 19.86 43.95 19.10
N HIS A 31 20.23 42.67 19.08
CA HIS A 31 20.57 41.90 20.28
C HIS A 31 22.03 42.02 20.71
N GLY A 32 22.82 42.92 20.09
CA GLY A 32 24.20 43.19 20.49
C GLY A 32 25.20 42.13 20.07
N TRP A 33 24.83 41.23 19.15
CA TRP A 33 25.76 40.25 18.59
C TRP A 33 26.56 40.90 17.46
N VAL A 34 27.88 40.93 17.63
CA VAL A 34 28.81 41.39 16.60
C VAL A 34 29.19 40.18 15.75
N GLU A 35 28.91 40.24 14.45
CA GLU A 35 29.31 39.19 13.52
C GLU A 35 30.85 39.13 13.50
N PRO A 36 31.48 37.95 13.68
CA PRO A 36 32.92 37.85 13.70
C PRO A 36 33.50 38.27 12.34
N ASP A 37 34.51 39.16 12.37
CA ASP A 37 35.23 39.60 11.18
C ASP A 37 35.65 38.38 10.35
N LYS A 38 35.10 38.27 9.15
CA LYS A 38 35.50 37.22 8.21
C LYS A 38 37.00 37.39 7.94
N PRO A 39 37.82 36.34 8.14
CA PRO A 39 39.24 36.42 7.85
C PRO A 39 39.43 36.83 6.40
N LYS A 40 40.32 37.81 6.17
CA LYS A 40 40.74 38.22 4.82
C LYS A 40 41.32 37.01 4.10
N GLU A 41 40.60 36.54 3.09
CA GLU A 41 41.08 35.50 2.16
C GLU A 41 42.23 36.08 1.33
N GLU A 42 43.45 35.67 1.65
CA GLU A 42 44.56 35.65 0.70
C GLU A 42 44.27 34.53 -0.31
N GLU A 43 44.30 34.83 -1.61
CA GLU A 43 44.17 33.82 -2.67
C GLU A 43 45.35 32.83 -2.58
N PRO A 44 45.07 31.52 -2.43
CA PRO A 44 45.61 30.60 -3.42
C PRO A 44 44.68 29.42 -3.78
N GLU A 45 44.90 28.93 -5.00
CA GLU A 45 44.62 27.59 -5.56
C GLU A 45 43.20 27.00 -5.38
N ALA A 46 42.46 26.97 -6.51
CA ALA A 46 41.26 26.18 -6.80
C ALA A 46 40.56 25.61 -5.55
N SER A 47 39.80 26.47 -4.88
CA SER A 47 39.19 26.16 -3.60
C SER A 47 38.17 25.03 -3.73
N LEU A 48 37.94 24.35 -2.61
CA LEU A 48 36.87 23.35 -2.44
C LEU A 48 35.51 23.89 -2.93
N ASP A 49 35.31 25.20 -2.92
CA ASP A 49 34.10 25.85 -3.41
C ASP A 49 33.96 25.82 -4.93
N ASP A 50 35.06 25.88 -5.69
CA ASP A 50 35.03 25.69 -7.14
C ASP A 50 34.77 24.22 -7.49
N GLN A 51 35.29 23.27 -6.70
CA GLN A 51 34.97 21.85 -6.85
C GLN A 51 33.51 21.56 -6.46
N LEU A 52 33.00 22.22 -5.42
CA LEU A 52 31.59 22.12 -5.02
C LEU A 52 30.66 22.76 -6.05
N ARG A 53 31.06 23.89 -6.67
CA ARG A 53 30.34 24.48 -7.80
C ARG A 53 30.36 23.59 -9.03
N GLN A 54 31.52 23.05 -9.41
CA GLN A 54 31.61 22.11 -10.52
C GLN A 54 30.83 20.82 -10.25
N ALA A 55 30.83 20.32 -9.01
CA ALA A 55 30.01 19.17 -8.62
C ALA A 55 28.51 19.50 -8.65
N ALA A 56 28.12 20.70 -8.22
CA ALA A 56 26.73 21.16 -8.28
C ALA A 56 26.26 21.38 -9.71
N ASP A 57 27.09 21.99 -10.57
CA ASP A 57 26.80 22.20 -12.00
C ASP A 57 26.77 20.86 -12.76
N ALA A 58 27.70 19.94 -12.48
CA ALA A 58 27.66 18.58 -13.06
C ALA A 58 26.43 17.77 -12.58
N LEU A 59 25.96 18.01 -11.36
CA LEU A 59 24.74 17.40 -10.84
C LEU A 59 23.47 18.05 -11.40
N ALA A 60 23.52 19.35 -11.73
CA ALA A 60 22.46 20.04 -12.43
C ALA A 60 22.38 19.61 -13.90
N ASP A 61 23.53 19.48 -14.58
CA ASP A 61 23.62 19.02 -15.97
C ASP A 61 23.19 17.56 -16.11
N SER A 62 23.59 16.68 -15.18
CA SER A 62 23.10 15.28 -15.17
C SER A 62 21.61 15.16 -14.85
N ARG A 63 21.00 16.17 -14.21
CA ARG A 63 19.55 16.23 -14.00
C ARG A 63 18.77 16.78 -15.20
N PHE A 64 19.41 17.53 -16.08
CA PHE A 64 18.78 18.16 -17.25
C PHE A 64 19.16 17.51 -18.58
N SER A 65 20.12 16.58 -18.60
CA SER A 65 20.48 15.81 -19.80
C SER A 65 19.46 14.73 -20.14
N GLY A 66 18.29 15.17 -20.61
CA GLY A 66 17.55 14.57 -21.72
C GLY A 66 16.82 13.24 -21.53
N ASP A 67 17.21 12.38 -20.59
CA ASP A 67 16.46 11.16 -20.34
C ASP A 67 15.35 11.44 -19.33
N PRO A 68 14.07 11.19 -19.67
CA PRO A 68 12.99 11.34 -18.72
C PRO A 68 13.31 10.41 -17.55
N PHE A 69 13.47 10.98 -16.35
CA PHE A 69 13.62 10.18 -15.14
C PHE A 69 12.52 9.13 -15.12
N GLU A 70 12.90 7.85 -15.08
CA GLU A 70 11.98 6.81 -14.66
C GLU A 70 11.64 7.09 -13.21
N THR A 71 10.60 7.91 -13.00
CA THR A 71 10.02 8.12 -11.69
C THR A 71 9.22 6.87 -11.37
N SER A 72 9.90 5.89 -10.78
CA SER A 72 9.21 4.77 -10.14
C SER A 72 8.41 5.33 -8.97
N PRO A 73 7.07 5.16 -8.94
CA PRO A 73 6.27 5.60 -7.81
C PRO A 73 6.72 4.82 -6.56
N ILE A 74 7.17 5.55 -5.54
CA ILE A 74 7.55 4.98 -4.25
C ILE A 74 6.27 4.75 -3.45
N GLU A 75 6.01 3.49 -3.06
CA GLU A 75 4.94 3.20 -2.12
C GLU A 75 5.34 3.70 -0.72
N LEU A 76 4.71 4.78 -0.28
CA LEU A 76 4.92 5.36 1.05
C LEU A 76 4.33 4.43 2.10
N THR A 77 5.10 4.13 3.14
CA THR A 77 4.61 3.43 4.34
C THR A 77 4.64 4.37 5.54
N HIS A 78 3.59 4.35 6.35
CA HIS A 78 3.48 5.11 7.60
C HIS A 78 3.06 4.16 8.72
N GLY A 79 3.93 3.97 9.72
CA GLY A 79 3.68 2.99 10.79
C GLY A 79 3.73 1.52 10.34
N GLY A 80 4.38 1.22 9.21
CA GLY A 80 4.48 -0.14 8.65
C GLY A 80 3.31 -0.55 7.75
N GLU A 81 2.31 0.32 7.55
CA GLU A 81 1.22 0.13 6.61
C GLU A 81 1.37 1.10 5.42
N LYS A 82 0.88 0.71 4.23
CA LYS A 82 0.86 1.56 3.05
C LYS A 82 0.03 2.82 3.35
N ALA A 83 0.63 3.99 3.18
CA ALA A 83 -0.03 5.27 3.42
C ALA A 83 -1.20 5.44 2.44
N ALA A 84 -2.32 5.97 2.94
CA ALA A 84 -3.47 6.25 2.09
C ALA A 84 -3.10 7.27 0.99
N ASP A 85 -3.66 7.13 -0.21
CA ASP A 85 -3.35 7.94 -1.40
C ASP A 85 -3.57 9.46 -1.21
N ASN A 86 -4.26 9.85 -0.14
CA ASN A 86 -4.60 11.22 0.23
C ASN A 86 -4.04 11.62 1.61
N LEU A 87 -3.07 10.88 2.16
CA LEU A 87 -2.41 11.23 3.40
C LEU A 87 -1.50 12.45 3.19
N ALA A 88 -1.86 13.58 3.80
CA ALA A 88 -0.98 14.74 3.84
C ALA A 88 0.13 14.49 4.86
N LEU A 89 1.32 14.15 4.36
CA LEU A 89 2.53 14.01 5.18
C LEU A 89 3.13 15.39 5.45
N THR A 90 3.62 15.58 6.66
CA THR A 90 4.51 16.72 6.95
C THR A 90 5.84 16.54 6.20
N PRO A 91 6.56 17.63 5.88
CA PRO A 91 7.88 17.54 5.26
C PRO A 91 8.86 16.67 6.05
N GLU A 92 8.80 16.69 7.39
CA GLU A 92 9.61 15.82 8.24
C GLU A 92 9.26 14.33 8.05
N GLU A 93 7.98 13.96 8.09
CA GLU A 93 7.55 12.56 7.92
C GLU A 93 7.85 12.03 6.52
N ALA A 94 7.68 12.85 5.48
CA ALA A 94 8.06 12.48 4.12
C ALA A 94 9.57 12.25 3.99
N SER A 95 10.38 13.07 4.67
CA SER A 95 11.83 12.87 4.73
C SER A 95 12.20 11.56 5.43
N ASP A 96 11.51 11.20 6.51
CA ASP A 96 11.84 10.01 7.27
C ASP A 96 11.38 8.72 6.57
N SER A 97 10.18 8.71 5.95
CA SER A 97 9.77 7.60 5.08
C SER A 97 10.73 7.41 3.89
N LEU A 98 11.22 8.50 3.29
CA LEU A 98 12.20 8.41 2.20
C LEU A 98 13.55 7.83 2.69
N LYS A 99 14.02 8.20 3.89
CA LYS A 99 15.23 7.61 4.47
C LYS A 99 15.05 6.11 4.72
N GLN A 100 13.88 5.71 5.21
CA GLN A 100 13.57 4.31 5.51
C GLN A 100 13.49 3.48 4.23
N TRP A 101 12.80 3.97 3.20
CA TRP A 101 12.76 3.33 1.88
C TRP A 101 14.16 3.18 1.27
N ARG A 102 15.01 4.20 1.36
CA ARG A 102 16.41 4.10 0.89
C ARG A 102 17.24 3.11 1.69
N ALA A 103 16.96 2.93 2.98
CA ALA A 103 17.64 1.93 3.80
C ALA A 103 17.22 0.51 3.38
N ASP A 104 15.92 0.29 3.16
CA ASP A 104 15.38 -1.00 2.70
C ASP A 104 15.86 -1.35 1.27
N GLU A 105 15.92 -0.36 0.37
CA GLU A 105 16.45 -0.51 -0.99
C GLU A 105 17.96 -0.82 -0.95
N ALA A 106 18.72 -0.12 -0.10
CA ALA A 106 20.14 -0.40 0.08
C ALA A 106 20.36 -1.82 0.64
N GLU A 107 19.54 -2.27 1.60
CA GLU A 107 19.63 -3.61 2.17
C GLU A 107 19.29 -4.70 1.13
N THR A 108 18.21 -4.53 0.36
CA THR A 108 17.85 -5.48 -0.70
C THR A 108 18.90 -5.55 -1.80
N LYS A 109 19.46 -4.40 -2.19
CA LYS A 109 20.54 -4.36 -3.16
C LYS A 109 21.80 -5.04 -2.63
N GLN A 110 22.14 -4.84 -1.36
CA GLN A 110 23.26 -5.50 -0.72
C GLN A 110 23.08 -7.03 -0.67
N VAL A 111 21.87 -7.53 -0.35
CA VAL A 111 21.57 -8.97 -0.38
C VAL A 111 21.72 -9.56 -1.79
N LEU A 112 21.31 -8.83 -2.83
CA LEU A 112 21.49 -9.25 -4.23
C LEU A 112 22.97 -9.26 -4.63
N GLU A 113 23.72 -8.22 -4.26
CA GLU A 113 25.15 -8.13 -4.49
C GLU A 113 25.92 -9.23 -3.73
N ASP A 114 25.51 -9.57 -2.51
CA ASP A 114 26.07 -10.66 -1.71
C ASP A 114 25.74 -12.04 -2.31
N ALA A 115 24.54 -12.22 -2.88
CA ALA A 115 24.16 -13.43 -3.60
C ALA A 115 24.95 -13.61 -4.90
N GLU A 116 25.07 -12.55 -5.71
CA GLU A 116 25.93 -12.54 -6.90
C GLU A 116 27.40 -12.72 -6.53
N PHE A 117 27.83 -12.16 -5.39
CA PHE A 117 29.17 -12.33 -4.86
C PHE A 117 29.46 -13.80 -4.58
N LEU A 118 28.60 -14.49 -3.82
CA LEU A 118 28.71 -15.91 -3.50
C LEU A 118 28.74 -16.80 -4.76
N GLU A 119 27.90 -16.50 -5.75
CA GLU A 119 27.90 -17.17 -7.05
C GLU A 119 29.22 -16.93 -7.81
N SER A 120 29.75 -15.70 -7.73
CA SER A 120 30.98 -15.32 -8.44
C SER A 120 32.25 -16.01 -7.91
N ILE A 121 32.27 -16.41 -6.62
CA ILE A 121 33.41 -17.12 -5.99
C ILE A 121 33.44 -18.62 -6.38
N GLY A 122 32.48 -19.10 -7.17
CA GLY A 122 32.41 -20.50 -7.61
C GLY A 122 32.02 -21.47 -6.49
N LEU A 123 31.41 -20.96 -5.42
CA LEU A 123 30.68 -21.77 -4.46
C LEU A 123 29.33 -22.10 -5.09
N ASP A 124 29.30 -23.15 -5.92
CA ASP A 124 28.03 -23.75 -6.36
C ASP A 124 27.18 -23.97 -5.09
N PRO A 125 25.98 -23.37 -4.99
CA PRO A 125 25.09 -23.67 -3.88
C PRO A 125 24.85 -25.17 -3.92
N LEU A 126 25.35 -25.89 -2.91
CA LEU A 126 25.06 -27.31 -2.74
C LEU A 126 23.56 -27.49 -2.94
N PRO A 127 23.10 -28.33 -3.87
CA PRO A 127 21.68 -28.55 -4.06
C PRO A 127 21.09 -28.92 -2.69
N PRO A 128 19.88 -28.44 -2.34
CA PRO A 128 19.24 -28.72 -1.07
C PRO A 128 18.88 -30.21 -1.01
N GLN A 129 19.88 -31.06 -0.81
CA GLN A 129 19.71 -32.47 -0.55
C GLN A 129 19.34 -32.60 0.92
N LEU A 130 18.03 -32.68 1.15
CA LEU A 130 17.43 -33.41 2.26
C LEU A 130 17.91 -32.97 3.65
N GLN A 131 17.59 -31.73 4.04
CA GLN A 131 17.31 -31.44 5.44
C GLN A 131 15.82 -31.60 5.70
N GLN A 132 15.33 -32.83 5.51
CA GLN A 132 14.25 -33.27 6.39
C GLN A 132 14.85 -33.32 7.79
N PRO A 133 14.25 -32.68 8.81
CA PRO A 133 14.75 -32.82 10.17
C PRO A 133 14.73 -34.30 10.53
N ALA A 134 15.90 -34.85 10.82
CA ALA A 134 16.03 -36.19 11.35
C ALA A 134 15.23 -36.27 12.66
N GLU A 135 14.13 -37.02 12.61
CA GLU A 135 13.49 -37.60 13.78
C GLU A 135 14.54 -38.41 14.55
N ALA A 136 15.15 -37.82 15.56
CA ALA A 136 16.08 -38.52 16.45
C ALA A 136 16.03 -37.91 17.86
N ALA A 137 14.88 -38.05 18.53
CA ALA A 137 14.79 -38.16 19.99
C ALA A 137 13.43 -38.74 20.42
N GLN A 138 13.10 -39.95 19.98
CA GLN A 138 12.17 -40.83 20.68
C GLN A 138 12.77 -42.23 20.79
N ASP A 139 13.80 -42.36 21.61
CA ASP A 139 14.12 -43.64 22.23
C ASP A 139 13.28 -43.77 23.49
N GLY A 140 12.36 -44.75 23.51
CA GLY A 140 11.80 -45.19 24.78
C GLY A 140 10.43 -45.84 24.83
N VAL A 141 9.81 -46.35 23.77
CA VAL A 141 8.78 -47.41 23.91
C VAL A 141 8.85 -48.39 22.75
N ALA A 142 9.62 -49.45 22.95
CA ALA A 142 9.60 -50.61 22.08
C ALA A 142 8.26 -51.36 22.21
N ASN A 143 7.70 -51.67 21.04
CA ASN A 143 7.10 -52.96 20.72
C ASN A 143 5.68 -53.26 21.24
N LYS A 144 4.69 -52.86 20.44
CA LYS A 144 3.48 -53.64 20.09
C LYS A 144 2.63 -52.80 19.13
N SER A 145 2.61 -53.15 17.84
CA SER A 145 1.49 -52.98 16.89
C SER A 145 1.93 -53.37 15.48
N ALA A 146 2.10 -54.67 15.26
CA ALA A 146 2.04 -55.25 13.92
C ALA A 146 0.90 -56.28 13.96
N GLU A 147 -0.34 -55.78 14.08
CA GLU A 147 -1.62 -56.46 13.86
C GLU A 147 -2.76 -55.60 14.43
N ALA A 148 -3.37 -54.76 13.60
CA ALA A 148 -4.73 -54.20 13.74
C ALA A 148 -5.00 -53.30 12.53
N GLN A 149 -5.78 -53.73 11.54
CA GLN A 149 -7.24 -53.58 11.46
C GLN A 149 -7.63 -52.38 10.58
N GLN A 150 -8.33 -52.71 9.50
CA GLN A 150 -9.29 -51.82 8.85
C GLN A 150 -10.19 -51.19 9.93
N GLN A 151 -9.98 -49.91 10.24
CA GLN A 151 -10.87 -49.16 11.10
C GLN A 151 -12.07 -48.63 10.28
N PRO A 152 -13.30 -48.71 10.81
CA PRO A 152 -14.49 -48.18 10.16
C PRO A 152 -14.48 -46.64 10.20
N ALA A 153 -14.92 -46.02 9.12
CA ALA A 153 -14.97 -44.56 8.91
C ALA A 153 -15.82 -43.77 9.93
N ASP A 154 -16.50 -44.44 10.86
CA ASP A 154 -17.36 -43.83 11.88
C ASP A 154 -16.60 -43.30 13.12
N GLN A 155 -15.33 -43.69 13.34
CA GLN A 155 -14.56 -43.17 14.49
C GLN A 155 -14.10 -41.71 14.31
N HIS A 156 -13.86 -41.26 13.08
CA HIS A 156 -13.41 -39.89 12.81
C HIS A 156 -14.48 -38.82 13.05
N GLN A 157 -15.78 -39.17 13.00
CA GLN A 157 -16.86 -38.22 13.29
C GLN A 157 -16.97 -37.91 14.78
N HIS A 158 -16.76 -38.91 15.65
CA HIS A 158 -16.79 -38.69 17.09
C HIS A 158 -15.59 -37.88 17.60
N GLU A 159 -14.40 -38.09 17.03
CA GLU A 159 -13.22 -37.28 17.36
C GLU A 159 -13.38 -35.82 16.92
N ALA A 160 -13.98 -35.57 15.75
CA ALA A 160 -14.24 -34.21 15.27
C ALA A 160 -15.22 -33.43 16.17
N ASP A 161 -16.26 -34.10 16.68
CA ASP A 161 -17.24 -33.51 17.59
C ASP A 161 -16.64 -33.22 18.98
N GLU A 162 -15.76 -34.09 19.48
CA GLU A 162 -15.04 -33.86 20.74
C GLU A 162 -14.02 -32.72 20.59
N LEU A 163 -13.34 -32.62 19.45
CA LEU A 163 -12.44 -31.51 19.12
C LEU A 163 -13.20 -30.18 19.04
N GLY A 164 -14.40 -30.18 18.44
CA GLY A 164 -15.27 -29.01 18.41
C GLY A 164 -15.70 -28.54 19.80
N LYS A 165 -16.01 -29.47 20.71
CA LYS A 165 -16.34 -29.15 22.11
C LYS A 165 -15.12 -28.66 22.90
N ALA A 166 -13.94 -29.22 22.65
CA ALA A 166 -12.69 -28.77 23.26
C ALA A 166 -12.30 -27.36 22.79
N LEU A 167 -12.43 -27.06 21.50
CA LEU A 167 -12.19 -25.72 20.94
C LEU A 167 -13.22 -24.67 21.39
N ALA A 168 -14.39 -25.08 21.84
CA ALA A 168 -15.38 -24.17 22.45
C ALA A 168 -15.02 -23.76 23.88
N ASN A 169 -14.07 -24.44 24.55
CA ASN A 169 -13.65 -24.08 25.89
C ASN A 169 -12.68 -22.88 25.83
N PRO A 170 -13.02 -21.72 26.43
CA PRO A 170 -12.17 -20.53 26.39
C PRO A 170 -10.77 -20.77 26.97
N VAL A 171 -10.63 -21.65 27.96
CA VAL A 171 -9.33 -21.99 28.58
C VAL A 171 -8.41 -22.68 27.57
N ILE A 172 -8.95 -23.55 26.71
CA ILE A 172 -8.18 -24.26 25.68
C ILE A 172 -7.78 -23.29 24.58
N VAL A 173 -8.67 -22.40 24.18
CA VAL A 173 -8.36 -21.34 23.19
C VAL A 173 -7.28 -20.40 23.70
N GLU A 174 -7.35 -19.98 24.97
CA GLU A 174 -6.34 -19.12 25.58
C GLU A 174 -4.99 -19.84 25.72
N ALA A 175 -4.99 -21.10 26.13
CA ALA A 175 -3.78 -21.93 26.17
C ALA A 175 -3.16 -22.10 24.76
N LEU A 176 -3.97 -22.40 23.74
CA LEU A 176 -3.52 -22.49 22.35
C LEU A 176 -2.92 -21.18 21.85
N LYS A 177 -3.59 -20.04 22.11
CA LYS A 177 -3.05 -18.70 21.78
C LYS A 177 -1.72 -18.45 22.47
N GLY A 178 -1.58 -18.86 23.73
CA GLY A 178 -0.32 -18.77 24.47
C GLY A 178 0.79 -19.61 23.84
N GLU A 179 0.50 -20.85 23.43
CA GLU A 179 1.47 -21.71 22.76
C GLU A 179 1.88 -21.18 21.38
N PHE A 180 0.94 -20.65 20.59
CA PHE A 180 1.27 -19.99 19.32
C PHE A 180 2.13 -18.74 19.52
N ALA A 181 1.83 -17.91 20.53
CA ALA A 181 2.64 -16.73 20.85
C ALA A 181 4.07 -17.11 21.26
N LYS A 182 4.24 -18.19 22.05
CA LYS A 182 5.58 -18.71 22.38
C LYS A 182 6.30 -19.26 21.16
N ALA A 183 5.61 -19.99 20.28
CA ALA A 183 6.20 -20.52 19.06
C ALA A 183 6.69 -19.39 18.14
N GLU A 184 5.90 -18.33 17.99
CA GLU A 184 6.29 -17.15 17.22
C GLU A 184 7.46 -16.38 17.87
N GLN A 185 7.48 -16.30 19.20
CA GLN A 185 8.60 -15.73 19.94
C GLN A 185 9.89 -16.53 19.72
N VAL A 186 9.82 -17.87 19.74
CA VAL A 186 10.98 -18.74 19.45
C VAL A 186 11.44 -18.57 18.01
N ARG A 187 10.51 -18.46 17.06
CA ARG A 187 10.82 -18.28 15.65
C ARG A 187 11.47 -16.92 15.35
N SER A 188 10.92 -15.84 15.91
CA SER A 188 11.50 -14.50 15.78
C SER A 188 12.88 -14.42 16.46
N ALA A 189 13.06 -15.04 17.63
CA ALA A 189 14.36 -15.16 18.26
C ALA A 189 15.35 -15.96 17.40
N TYR A 190 14.90 -17.05 16.77
CA TYR A 190 15.74 -17.84 15.86
C TYR A 190 16.19 -17.01 14.64
N ALA A 191 15.27 -16.30 13.98
CA ALA A 191 15.61 -15.40 12.88
C ALA A 191 16.63 -14.33 13.30
N GLN A 192 16.43 -13.71 14.46
CA GLN A 192 17.39 -12.75 15.03
C GLN A 192 18.75 -13.39 15.34
N THR A 193 18.78 -14.64 15.82
CA THR A 193 20.05 -15.34 16.06
C THR A 193 20.77 -15.68 14.76
N LEU A 194 20.04 -16.00 13.68
CA LEU A 194 20.63 -16.20 12.35
C LEU A 194 21.21 -14.90 11.81
N ASP A 195 20.48 -13.79 11.87
CA ASP A 195 20.98 -12.47 11.44
C ASP A 195 22.26 -12.09 12.19
N ASN A 196 22.27 -12.27 13.53
CA ASN A 196 23.46 -12.03 14.34
C ASN A 196 24.60 -13.00 14.01
N ALA A 197 24.31 -14.27 13.72
CA ALA A 197 25.32 -15.25 13.35
C ALA A 197 25.98 -14.91 12.01
N VAL A 198 25.20 -14.43 11.04
CA VAL A 198 25.71 -13.94 9.74
C VAL A 198 26.63 -12.73 9.96
N ALA A 199 26.19 -11.72 10.71
CA ALA A 199 27.01 -10.54 11.00
C ALA A 199 28.32 -10.89 11.75
N VAL A 200 28.26 -11.82 12.71
CA VAL A 200 29.46 -12.31 13.41
C VAL A 200 30.38 -13.10 12.47
N ALA A 201 29.82 -13.91 11.56
CA ALA A 201 30.58 -14.64 10.57
C ALA A 201 31.31 -13.69 9.60
N GLU A 202 30.64 -12.64 9.13
CA GLU A 202 31.23 -11.59 8.29
C GLU A 202 32.35 -10.83 9.02
N PHE A 203 32.11 -10.42 10.27
CA PHE A 203 33.14 -9.75 11.07
C PHE A 203 34.34 -10.66 11.32
N SER A 204 34.10 -11.93 11.65
CA SER A 204 35.16 -12.94 11.84
C SER A 204 35.94 -13.16 10.55
N PHE A 205 35.26 -13.23 9.40
CA PHE A 205 35.88 -13.35 8.09
C PHE A 205 36.80 -12.15 7.79
N LEU A 206 36.30 -10.93 7.93
CA LEU A 206 37.08 -9.70 7.70
C LEU A 206 38.24 -9.54 8.70
N SER A 207 38.07 -10.01 9.94
CA SER A 207 39.13 -10.00 10.95
C SER A 207 40.24 -11.02 10.65
N GLN A 208 39.91 -12.17 10.07
CA GLN A 208 40.88 -13.21 9.71
C GLN A 208 41.56 -12.92 8.36
N PHE A 209 40.85 -12.25 7.45
CA PHE A 209 41.29 -11.97 6.09
C PHE A 209 41.17 -10.47 5.75
N PRO A 210 42.02 -9.62 6.37
CA PRO A 210 41.97 -8.17 6.17
C PRO A 210 42.22 -7.72 4.72
N GLU A 211 42.83 -8.58 3.89
CA GLU A 211 42.97 -8.40 2.44
C GLU A 211 41.65 -8.15 1.69
N PHE A 212 40.51 -8.60 2.22
CA PHE A 212 39.20 -8.36 1.62
C PHE A 212 38.52 -7.08 2.11
N ARG A 213 39.12 -6.35 3.05
CA ARG A 213 38.52 -5.13 3.59
C ARG A 213 38.44 -4.04 2.52
N GLY A 214 37.23 -3.56 2.24
CA GLY A 214 36.98 -2.50 1.26
C GLY A 214 36.95 -2.99 -0.19
N VAL A 215 36.96 -4.32 -0.41
CA VAL A 215 36.78 -4.91 -1.74
C VAL A 215 35.28 -5.08 -1.97
N THR A 216 34.66 -4.12 -2.65
CA THR A 216 33.24 -4.19 -3.04
C THR A 216 33.05 -4.72 -4.46
N ASP A 217 34.09 -4.64 -5.30
CA ASP A 217 34.03 -5.12 -6.68
C ASP A 217 34.32 -6.62 -6.76
N ALA A 218 33.37 -7.38 -7.34
CA ALA A 218 33.51 -8.82 -7.59
C ALA A 218 34.72 -9.14 -8.48
N GLY A 219 35.07 -8.26 -9.43
CA GLY A 219 36.25 -8.42 -10.27
C GLY A 219 37.55 -8.37 -9.48
N HIS A 220 37.69 -7.35 -8.63
CA HIS A 220 38.85 -7.20 -7.74
C HIS A 220 38.98 -8.37 -6.76
N LEU A 221 37.86 -8.88 -6.25
CA LEU A 221 37.89 -10.00 -5.31
C LEU A 221 38.44 -11.29 -5.92
N LYS A 222 38.06 -11.60 -7.16
CA LYS A 222 38.63 -12.75 -7.90
C LYS A 222 40.14 -12.59 -8.12
N SER A 223 40.61 -11.37 -8.37
CA SER A 223 42.03 -11.08 -8.56
C SER A 223 42.82 -11.29 -7.26
N ILE A 224 42.31 -10.78 -6.13
CA ILE A 224 42.90 -10.99 -4.80
C ILE A 224 42.92 -12.48 -4.45
N ALA A 225 41.80 -13.17 -4.64
CA ALA A 225 41.67 -14.61 -4.42
C ALA A 225 42.73 -15.42 -5.21
N ASN A 226 42.87 -15.14 -6.51
CA ASN A 226 43.88 -15.78 -7.36
C ASN A 226 45.31 -15.48 -6.89
N SER A 227 45.57 -14.25 -6.44
CA SER A 227 46.89 -13.87 -5.92
C SER A 227 47.24 -14.64 -4.64
N ILE A 228 46.26 -14.83 -3.74
CA ILE A 228 46.44 -15.57 -2.47
C ILE A 228 46.61 -17.06 -2.76
N ALA A 229 45.85 -17.61 -3.71
CA ALA A 229 45.97 -19.02 -4.09
C ALA A 229 47.38 -19.38 -4.60
N VAL A 230 48.02 -18.49 -5.37
CA VAL A 230 49.38 -18.69 -5.89
C VAL A 230 50.44 -18.44 -4.81
N GLN A 231 50.28 -17.37 -4.02
CA GLN A 231 51.28 -16.96 -3.03
C GLN A 231 51.24 -17.80 -1.74
N ASN A 232 50.05 -18.22 -1.31
CA ASN A 232 49.84 -18.93 -0.06
C ASN A 232 48.65 -19.91 -0.16
N PRO A 233 48.87 -21.14 -0.66
CA PRO A 233 47.80 -22.11 -0.87
C PRO A 233 47.12 -22.57 0.42
N GLN A 234 47.83 -22.57 1.57
CA GLN A 234 47.24 -22.92 2.87
C GLN A 234 46.25 -21.85 3.34
N ARG A 235 46.60 -20.56 3.16
CA ARG A 235 45.69 -19.45 3.49
C ARG A 235 44.46 -19.47 2.60
N TRP A 236 44.63 -19.78 1.32
CA TRP A 236 43.51 -19.97 0.40
C TRP A 236 42.54 -21.07 0.85
N GLN A 237 43.06 -22.21 1.31
CA GLN A 237 42.21 -23.28 1.88
C GLN A 237 41.44 -22.81 3.12
N ALA A 238 42.05 -22.00 4.00
CA ALA A 238 41.37 -21.43 5.15
C ALA A 238 40.25 -20.46 4.74
N ILE A 239 40.49 -19.60 3.74
CA ILE A 239 39.47 -18.69 3.17
C ILE A 239 38.29 -19.51 2.64
N GLN A 240 38.56 -20.55 1.84
CA GLN A 240 37.51 -21.41 1.29
C GLN A 240 36.67 -22.07 2.38
N GLN A 241 37.30 -22.56 3.46
CA GLN A 241 36.59 -23.19 4.57
C GLN A 241 35.69 -22.20 5.33
N THR A 242 36.21 -21.01 5.67
CA THR A 242 35.43 -19.99 6.37
C THR A 242 34.31 -19.44 5.48
N ALA A 243 34.57 -19.23 4.19
CA ALA A 243 33.56 -18.81 3.22
C ALA A 243 32.45 -19.85 3.05
N ALA A 244 32.79 -21.14 3.00
CA ALA A 244 31.80 -22.22 2.94
C ALA A 244 30.91 -22.25 4.19
N GLN A 245 31.48 -22.03 5.38
CA GLN A 245 30.71 -21.95 6.64
C GLN A 245 29.79 -20.72 6.67
N ALA A 246 30.28 -19.56 6.26
CA ALA A 246 29.47 -18.35 6.16
C ALA A 246 28.34 -18.51 5.13
N GLY A 247 28.63 -19.12 3.97
CA GLY A 247 27.64 -19.40 2.93
C GLY A 247 26.50 -20.30 3.42
N GLN A 248 26.78 -21.29 4.27
CA GLN A 248 25.74 -22.12 4.89
C GLN A 248 24.79 -21.30 5.78
N LEU A 249 25.32 -20.33 6.54
CA LEU A 249 24.50 -19.45 7.38
C LEU A 249 23.61 -18.52 6.54
N VAL A 250 24.17 -17.92 5.48
CA VAL A 250 23.42 -17.07 4.55
C VAL A 250 22.31 -17.86 3.85
N GLN A 251 22.60 -19.09 3.41
CA GLN A 251 21.58 -19.97 2.81
C GLN A 251 20.47 -20.34 3.81
N ALA A 252 20.83 -20.65 5.07
CA ALA A 252 19.84 -20.93 6.11
C ALA A 252 18.94 -19.72 6.41
N GLN A 253 19.52 -18.53 6.46
CA GLN A 253 18.80 -17.26 6.63
C GLN A 253 17.84 -17.01 5.45
N ALA A 254 18.30 -17.18 4.21
CA ALA A 254 17.47 -17.02 3.01
C ALA A 254 16.30 -18.03 2.99
N ALA A 255 16.56 -19.29 3.35
CA ALA A 255 15.52 -20.32 3.45
C ALA A 255 14.46 -19.99 4.50
N GLU A 256 14.87 -19.52 5.69
CA GLU A 256 13.93 -19.11 6.74
C GLU A 256 13.10 -17.90 6.32
N ARG A 257 13.70 -16.90 5.64
CA ARG A 257 12.99 -15.75 5.09
C ARG A 257 11.95 -16.16 4.04
N ALA A 258 12.31 -17.08 3.14
CA ALA A 258 11.39 -17.63 2.14
C ALA A 258 10.23 -18.38 2.81
N HIS A 259 10.52 -19.22 3.81
CA HIS A 259 9.50 -19.96 4.56
C HIS A 259 8.57 -19.02 5.34
N ALA A 260 9.10 -17.96 5.95
CA ALA A 260 8.32 -16.93 6.63
C ALA A 260 7.43 -16.13 5.65
N ALA A 261 7.93 -15.80 4.46
CA ALA A 261 7.14 -15.14 3.42
C ALA A 261 5.98 -16.02 2.94
N GLN A 262 6.21 -17.32 2.69
CA GLN A 262 5.17 -18.27 2.31
C GLN A 262 4.12 -18.46 3.41
N ALA A 263 4.56 -18.60 4.66
CA ALA A 263 3.66 -18.74 5.80
C ALA A 263 2.77 -17.50 5.97
N ARG A 264 3.34 -16.30 5.81
CA ARG A 264 2.57 -15.04 5.83
C ARG A 264 1.54 -15.01 4.70
N GLN A 265 1.93 -15.35 3.47
CA GLN A 265 0.99 -15.37 2.35
C GLN A 265 -0.18 -16.34 2.59
N ALA A 266 0.11 -17.55 3.07
CA ALA A 266 -0.90 -18.54 3.40
C ALA A 266 -1.85 -18.06 4.52
N ASP A 267 -1.32 -17.33 5.51
CA ASP A 267 -2.14 -16.73 6.57
C ASP A 267 -3.06 -15.63 6.04
N LEU A 268 -2.53 -14.73 5.19
CA LEU A 268 -3.34 -13.69 4.54
C LEU A 268 -4.45 -14.29 3.68
N ASP A 269 -4.15 -15.36 2.94
CA ASP A 269 -5.15 -16.06 2.13
C ASP A 269 -6.20 -16.75 3.00
N ARG A 270 -5.80 -17.36 4.12
CA ARG A 270 -6.70 -18.00 5.08
C ARG A 270 -7.65 -16.98 5.73
N VAL A 271 -7.10 -15.89 6.26
CA VAL A 271 -7.88 -14.81 6.89
C VAL A 271 -8.78 -14.13 5.86
N GLY A 272 -8.29 -13.91 4.64
CA GLY A 272 -9.07 -13.41 3.52
C GLY A 272 -10.27 -14.32 3.20
N ALA A 273 -10.06 -15.63 3.10
CA ALA A 273 -11.14 -16.59 2.83
C ALA A 273 -12.18 -16.63 3.96
N GLU A 274 -11.77 -16.49 5.22
CA GLU A 274 -12.69 -16.40 6.36
C GLU A 274 -13.59 -15.15 6.24
N HIS A 275 -13.01 -13.99 5.94
CA HIS A 275 -13.77 -12.75 5.77
C HIS A 275 -14.68 -12.77 4.55
N ASP A 276 -14.20 -13.28 3.42
CA ASP A 276 -15.02 -13.45 2.21
C ASP A 276 -16.20 -14.40 2.48
N GLY A 277 -16.00 -15.46 3.26
CA GLY A 277 -17.07 -16.37 3.69
C GLY A 277 -18.12 -15.68 4.56
N LYS A 278 -17.70 -14.86 5.53
CA LYS A 278 -18.60 -14.06 6.38
C LYS A 278 -19.38 -13.03 5.57
N PHE A 279 -18.71 -12.34 4.65
CA PHE A 279 -19.35 -11.39 3.74
C PHE A 279 -20.35 -12.09 2.82
N ALA A 280 -20.00 -13.20 2.19
CA ALA A 280 -20.90 -13.96 1.32
C ALA A 280 -22.13 -14.49 2.09
N ALA A 281 -21.98 -14.89 3.36
CA ALA A 281 -23.09 -15.26 4.21
C ALA A 281 -24.03 -14.08 4.50
N TRP A 282 -23.48 -12.89 4.79
CA TRP A 282 -24.25 -11.67 4.97
C TRP A 282 -24.91 -11.21 3.67
N GLU A 283 -24.21 -11.26 2.53
CA GLU A 283 -24.70 -10.83 1.22
C GLU A 283 -25.96 -11.63 0.81
N LYS A 284 -26.02 -12.92 1.14
CA LYS A 284 -27.20 -13.78 0.92
C LYS A 284 -28.44 -13.32 1.70
N THR A 285 -28.29 -12.51 2.75
CA THR A 285 -29.41 -11.95 3.51
C THR A 285 -30.05 -10.75 2.80
N LEU A 286 -29.36 -10.15 1.82
CA LEU A 286 -29.89 -9.02 1.05
C LEU A 286 -30.87 -9.50 -0.04
N PRO A 287 -31.93 -8.72 -0.33
CA PRO A 287 -32.77 -8.97 -1.49
C PRO A 287 -31.95 -8.97 -2.79
N GLU A 288 -32.24 -9.91 -3.70
CA GLU A 288 -31.52 -10.06 -4.96
C GLU A 288 -31.54 -8.78 -5.81
N THR A 289 -32.66 -8.03 -5.77
CA THR A 289 -32.82 -6.74 -6.44
C THR A 289 -31.83 -5.71 -5.91
N THR A 290 -31.69 -5.59 -4.59
CA THR A 290 -30.74 -4.68 -3.93
C THR A 290 -29.30 -5.05 -4.27
N ARG A 291 -28.97 -6.35 -4.21
CA ARG A 291 -27.62 -6.84 -4.53
C ARG A 291 -27.23 -6.53 -5.98
N ARG A 292 -28.11 -6.79 -6.94
CA ARG A 292 -27.86 -6.47 -8.37
C ARG A 292 -27.72 -4.97 -8.60
N ALA A 293 -28.57 -4.17 -7.98
CA ALA A 293 -28.51 -2.71 -8.10
C ALA A 293 -27.22 -2.14 -7.51
N ALA A 294 -26.79 -2.64 -6.34
CA ALA A 294 -25.52 -2.27 -5.73
C ALA A 294 -24.32 -2.68 -6.62
N ALA A 295 -24.29 -3.93 -7.10
CA ALA A 295 -23.21 -4.43 -7.94
C ALA A 295 -23.05 -3.64 -9.25
N ALA A 296 -24.17 -3.19 -9.85
CA ALA A 296 -24.14 -2.35 -11.06
C ALA A 296 -23.60 -0.93 -10.80
N GLU A 297 -23.73 -0.42 -9.57
CA GLU A 297 -23.28 0.92 -9.18
C GLU A 297 -21.83 0.95 -8.69
N LEU A 298 -21.25 -0.18 -8.30
CA LEU A 298 -19.87 -0.26 -7.79
C LEU A 298 -18.84 0.35 -8.77
N PRO A 299 -18.82 0.00 -10.08
CA PRO A 299 -17.83 0.57 -11.00
C PRO A 299 -17.93 2.10 -11.11
N ALA A 300 -19.15 2.64 -11.12
CA ALA A 300 -19.37 4.08 -11.16
C ALA A 300 -18.91 4.76 -9.86
N MET A 301 -19.13 4.11 -8.71
CA MET A 301 -18.66 4.61 -7.42
C MET A 301 -17.14 4.64 -7.34
N PHE A 302 -16.45 3.61 -7.82
CA PHE A 302 -14.98 3.59 -7.87
C PHE A 302 -14.43 4.61 -8.87
N ALA A 303 -15.05 4.72 -10.06
CA ALA A 303 -14.65 5.71 -11.07
C ALA A 303 -14.78 7.16 -10.55
N GLU A 304 -15.84 7.48 -9.81
CA GLU A 304 -16.00 8.80 -9.16
C GLU A 304 -14.95 9.05 -8.06
N ALA A 305 -14.47 8.00 -7.41
CA ALA A 305 -13.40 8.09 -6.42
C ALA A 305 -11.99 8.12 -7.06
N GLY A 306 -11.88 8.02 -8.39
CA GLY A 306 -10.60 7.97 -9.10
C GLY A 306 -9.88 6.62 -9.01
N VAL A 307 -10.58 5.56 -8.59
CA VAL A 307 -10.00 4.21 -8.45
C VAL A 307 -10.50 3.32 -9.58
N SER A 308 -9.57 2.70 -10.32
CA SER A 308 -9.91 1.67 -11.31
C SER A 308 -10.45 0.41 -10.61
N VAL A 309 -11.42 -0.27 -11.24
CA VAL A 309 -11.91 -1.57 -10.75
C VAL A 309 -10.77 -2.60 -10.70
N ASP A 310 -9.83 -2.56 -11.65
CA ASP A 310 -8.68 -3.47 -11.69
C ASP A 310 -7.67 -3.16 -10.57
N ASP A 311 -7.46 -1.88 -10.26
CA ASP A 311 -6.59 -1.46 -9.16
C ASP A 311 -7.20 -1.86 -7.81
N PHE A 312 -8.52 -1.66 -7.65
CA PHE A 312 -9.23 -2.12 -6.46
C PHE A 312 -9.18 -3.65 -6.33
N ALA A 313 -9.35 -4.39 -7.42
CA ALA A 313 -9.24 -5.85 -7.40
C ALA A 313 -7.82 -6.34 -7.09
N ARG A 314 -6.79 -5.63 -7.54
CA ARG A 314 -5.39 -5.89 -7.19
C ARG A 314 -5.14 -5.61 -5.71
N GLU A 315 -5.57 -4.45 -5.23
CA GLU A 315 -5.40 -4.04 -3.83
C GLU A 315 -6.18 -4.95 -2.88
N MET A 316 -7.35 -5.44 -3.29
CA MET A 316 -8.07 -6.47 -2.55
C MET A 316 -7.28 -7.78 -2.39
N LYS A 317 -6.30 -8.10 -3.24
CA LYS A 317 -5.46 -9.30 -3.07
C LYS A 317 -4.29 -9.06 -2.12
N THR A 318 -3.74 -7.86 -2.13
CA THR A 318 -2.54 -7.50 -1.37
C THR A 318 -2.87 -6.94 0.02
N ASN A 319 -4.02 -6.29 0.18
CA ASN A 319 -4.40 -5.59 1.39
C ASN A 319 -5.51 -6.33 2.18
N PRO A 320 -5.18 -6.90 3.37
CA PRO A 320 -6.14 -7.63 4.20
C PRO A 320 -7.30 -6.76 4.70
N ALA A 321 -7.06 -5.45 4.90
CA ALA A 321 -8.08 -4.54 5.40
C ALA A 321 -9.22 -4.38 4.39
N LEU A 322 -8.93 -4.40 3.10
CA LEU A 322 -9.94 -4.34 2.04
C LEU A 322 -10.71 -5.66 1.88
N ARG A 323 -10.08 -6.81 2.18
CA ARG A 323 -10.78 -8.11 2.26
C ARG A 323 -11.63 -8.26 3.51
N HIS A 324 -11.46 -7.37 4.49
CA HIS A 324 -12.22 -7.48 5.72
C HIS A 324 -13.73 -7.31 5.46
N HIS A 325 -14.53 -8.27 5.94
CA HIS A 325 -15.97 -8.33 5.68
C HIS A 325 -16.73 -7.04 6.03
N ALA A 326 -16.30 -6.30 7.06
CA ALA A 326 -16.91 -5.02 7.44
C ALA A 326 -16.70 -3.94 6.37
N PHE A 327 -15.51 -3.90 5.75
CA PHE A 327 -15.21 -2.98 4.66
C PHE A 327 -16.03 -3.34 3.42
N GLN A 328 -16.01 -4.63 3.02
CA GLN A 328 -16.82 -5.12 1.90
C GLN A 328 -18.31 -4.82 2.09
N ARG A 329 -18.83 -5.01 3.31
CA ARG A 329 -20.20 -4.65 3.69
C ARG A 329 -20.46 -3.15 3.54
N MET A 330 -19.59 -2.30 4.07
CA MET A 330 -19.71 -0.85 3.96
C MET A 330 -19.75 -0.39 2.48
N VAL A 331 -18.87 -0.96 1.65
CA VAL A 331 -18.81 -0.69 0.20
C VAL A 331 -20.11 -1.09 -0.49
N MET A 332 -20.64 -2.29 -0.19
CA MET A 332 -21.93 -2.74 -0.73
C MET A 332 -23.11 -1.90 -0.25
N GLU A 333 -23.14 -1.53 1.02
CA GLU A 333 -24.20 -0.68 1.58
C GLU A 333 -24.18 0.72 0.96
N ALA A 334 -22.99 1.30 0.76
CA ALA A 334 -22.82 2.58 0.08
C ALA A 334 -23.30 2.52 -1.39
N ALA A 335 -22.95 1.44 -2.11
CA ALA A 335 -23.40 1.23 -3.47
C ALA A 335 -24.92 1.01 -3.55
N ALA A 336 -25.50 0.22 -2.64
CA ALA A 336 -26.93 0.03 -2.53
C ALA A 336 -27.66 1.35 -2.24
N TYR A 337 -27.11 2.18 -1.34
CA TYR A 337 -27.66 3.48 -1.01
C TYR A 337 -27.65 4.43 -2.21
N ARG A 338 -26.55 4.50 -2.97
CA ARG A 338 -26.48 5.26 -4.23
C ARG A 338 -27.47 4.76 -5.27
N ALA A 339 -27.60 3.44 -5.41
CA ALA A 339 -28.58 2.83 -6.30
C ALA A 339 -30.01 3.22 -5.91
N MET A 340 -30.31 3.24 -4.60
CA MET A 340 -31.61 3.71 -4.11
C MET A 340 -31.81 5.19 -4.40
N GLN A 341 -30.81 6.05 -4.15
CA GLN A 341 -30.89 7.49 -4.44
C GLN A 341 -31.18 7.79 -5.91
N LYS A 342 -30.52 7.07 -6.84
CA LYS A 342 -30.75 7.20 -8.29
C LYS A 342 -32.14 6.72 -8.70
N ASN A 343 -32.64 5.68 -8.04
CA ASN A 343 -33.95 5.07 -8.32
C ASN A 343 -35.09 5.61 -7.46
N VAL A 344 -34.86 6.59 -6.56
CA VAL A 344 -35.96 7.26 -5.87
C VAL A 344 -36.85 7.84 -6.97
N PRO A 345 -38.12 7.40 -7.10
CA PRO A 345 -39.01 7.95 -8.10
C PRO A 345 -39.09 9.44 -7.81
N LYS A 346 -38.45 10.26 -8.66
CA LYS A 346 -38.59 11.71 -8.63
C LYS A 346 -40.08 11.94 -8.55
N ALA A 347 -40.55 12.47 -7.41
CA ALA A 347 -41.95 12.48 -7.07
C ALA A 347 -42.71 12.91 -8.32
N LEU A 348 -43.43 11.96 -8.94
CA LEU A 348 -44.27 12.26 -10.09
C LEU A 348 -45.07 13.47 -9.64
N PRO A 349 -44.97 14.63 -10.33
CA PRO A 349 -45.65 15.83 -9.89
C PRO A 349 -47.08 15.39 -9.69
N LYS A 350 -47.53 15.33 -8.44
CA LYS A 350 -48.91 14.98 -8.15
C LYS A 350 -49.67 16.01 -8.96
N ASN A 351 -50.39 15.56 -9.99
CA ASN A 351 -51.37 16.38 -10.68
C ASN A 351 -52.44 16.66 -9.62
N LEU A 352 -52.10 17.53 -8.68
CA LEU A 352 -53.01 18.07 -7.71
C LEU A 352 -54.05 18.76 -8.58
N PRO A 353 -55.32 18.32 -8.53
CA PRO A 353 -56.36 19.01 -9.26
C PRO A 353 -56.23 20.49 -8.92
N PRO A 354 -56.26 21.38 -9.92
CA PRO A 354 -56.05 22.81 -9.68
C PRO A 354 -57.01 23.23 -8.58
N VAL A 355 -56.45 23.66 -7.44
CA VAL A 355 -57.24 24.11 -6.30
C VAL A 355 -58.00 25.34 -6.79
N GLN A 356 -59.29 25.16 -7.11
CA GLN A 356 -60.16 26.26 -7.45
C GLN A 356 -60.26 27.14 -6.21
N ARG A 357 -59.70 28.36 -6.30
CA ARG A 357 -59.87 29.36 -5.26
C ARG A 357 -61.34 29.78 -5.28
N PRO A 358 -62.08 29.65 -4.17
CA PRO A 358 -63.43 30.18 -4.09
C PRO A 358 -63.40 31.67 -4.47
N GLY A 359 -64.17 32.07 -5.48
CA GLY A 359 -64.32 33.47 -5.90
C GLY A 359 -63.54 33.92 -7.14
N THR A 360 -62.67 33.09 -7.74
CA THR A 360 -62.13 33.40 -9.08
C THR A 360 -63.09 32.86 -10.14
N ALA A 361 -63.79 33.74 -10.85
CA ALA A 361 -64.63 33.37 -11.98
C ALA A 361 -63.80 32.57 -13.00
N GLN A 362 -64.22 31.33 -13.24
CA GLN A 362 -63.53 30.44 -14.17
C GLN A 362 -63.50 31.12 -15.55
N PRO A 363 -62.32 31.30 -16.18
CA PRO A 363 -62.27 31.87 -17.51
C PRO A 363 -63.12 31.00 -18.41
N ARG A 364 -64.10 31.62 -19.07
CA ARG A 364 -65.04 30.94 -19.95
C ARG A 364 -64.21 30.30 -21.07
N ALA A 365 -63.99 28.98 -20.97
CA ALA A 365 -63.22 28.28 -21.98
C ALA A 365 -63.89 28.52 -23.34
N PRO A 366 -63.12 28.82 -24.40
CA PRO A 366 -63.68 29.04 -25.72
C PRO A 366 -64.51 27.80 -26.11
N GLN A 367 -65.74 28.02 -26.58
CA GLN A 367 -66.75 26.97 -26.79
C GLN A 367 -66.19 25.77 -27.58
N GLY A 368 -65.33 26.02 -28.58
CA GLY A 368 -64.70 24.96 -29.37
C GLY A 368 -63.83 23.97 -28.57
N VAL A 369 -63.21 24.38 -27.47
CA VAL A 369 -62.39 23.46 -26.64
C VAL A 369 -63.30 22.52 -25.83
N GLN A 370 -64.45 23.00 -25.38
CA GLN A 370 -65.42 22.18 -24.65
C GLN A 370 -66.03 21.12 -25.58
N ASP A 371 -66.39 21.51 -26.81
CA ASP A 371 -66.99 20.60 -27.79
C ASP A 371 -66.02 19.48 -28.20
N VAL A 372 -64.74 19.80 -28.44
CA VAL A 372 -63.70 18.79 -28.72
C VAL A 372 -63.50 17.85 -27.52
N SER A 373 -63.46 18.39 -26.30
CA SER A 373 -63.29 17.56 -25.09
C SER A 373 -64.46 16.59 -24.89
N ARG A 374 -65.68 17.03 -25.17
CA ARG A 374 -66.90 16.24 -25.03
C ARG A 374 -66.98 15.14 -26.09
N ALA A 375 -66.67 15.46 -27.35
CA ALA A 375 -66.61 14.48 -28.43
C ALA A 375 -65.50 13.45 -28.18
N ASN A 376 -64.34 13.86 -27.64
CA ASN A 376 -63.26 12.96 -27.30
C ASN A 376 -63.64 11.99 -26.17
N ALA A 377 -64.34 12.49 -25.14
CA ALA A 377 -64.84 11.65 -24.05
C ALA A 377 -65.87 10.61 -24.55
N ARG A 378 -66.76 11.00 -25.49
CA ARG A 378 -67.70 10.06 -26.12
C ARG A 378 -66.99 8.99 -26.92
N PHE A 379 -66.03 9.37 -27.76
CA PHE A 379 -65.25 8.44 -28.55
C PHE A 379 -64.46 7.45 -27.68
N GLN A 380 -63.84 7.90 -26.58
CA GLN A 380 -63.15 7.00 -25.65
C GLN A 380 -64.10 6.05 -24.93
N ALA A 381 -65.34 6.46 -24.67
CA ALA A 381 -66.33 5.64 -23.99
C ALA A 381 -66.97 4.60 -24.92
N SER A 382 -67.27 4.95 -26.17
CA SER A 382 -68.01 4.08 -27.10
C SER A 382 -67.12 3.33 -28.09
N GLY A 383 -65.98 3.90 -28.49
CA GLY A 383 -65.13 3.40 -29.57
C GLY A 383 -65.81 3.36 -30.95
N SER A 384 -66.97 3.99 -31.12
CA SER A 384 -67.76 3.90 -32.37
C SER A 384 -67.18 4.77 -33.49
N ILE A 385 -67.40 4.35 -34.75
CA ILE A 385 -66.95 5.11 -35.93
C ILE A 385 -67.69 6.46 -36.04
N ASP A 386 -68.96 6.50 -35.65
CA ASP A 386 -69.76 7.72 -35.70
C ASP A 386 -69.26 8.78 -34.71
N ASP A 387 -68.85 8.36 -33.50
CA ASP A 387 -68.25 9.27 -32.51
C ASP A 387 -66.85 9.73 -32.92
N ALA A 388 -66.11 8.92 -33.68
CA ALA A 388 -64.83 9.33 -34.28
C ALA A 388 -65.02 10.44 -35.32
N LEU A 389 -66.09 10.36 -36.12
CA LEU A 389 -66.46 11.41 -37.08
C LEU A 389 -66.91 12.70 -36.36
N GLU A 390 -67.70 12.58 -35.28
CA GLU A 390 -68.08 13.72 -34.43
C GLU A 390 -66.83 14.42 -33.87
N LEU A 391 -65.87 13.66 -33.31
CA LEU A 391 -64.59 14.19 -32.84
C LEU A 391 -63.80 14.91 -33.95
N LEU A 392 -63.70 14.31 -35.13
CA LEU A 392 -62.98 14.91 -36.26
C LEU A 392 -63.63 16.23 -36.71
N SER A 393 -64.97 16.28 -36.75
CA SER A 393 -65.71 17.49 -37.11
C SER A 393 -65.52 18.61 -36.07
N ALA A 394 -65.57 18.29 -34.77
CA ALA A 394 -65.33 19.23 -33.69
C ALA A 394 -63.88 19.75 -33.70
N GLN A 395 -62.90 18.90 -34.02
CA GLN A 395 -61.51 19.31 -34.19
C GLN A 395 -61.30 20.24 -35.39
N ARG A 396 -62.06 20.06 -36.48
CA ARG A 396 -62.02 20.97 -37.63
C ARG A 396 -62.68 22.31 -37.31
N ALA A 397 -63.83 22.30 -36.66
CA ALA A 397 -64.56 23.51 -36.26
C ALA A 397 -63.81 24.36 -35.22
N SER A 398 -62.91 23.77 -34.44
CA SER A 398 -62.06 24.51 -33.48
C SER A 398 -60.78 25.08 -34.09
N ARG A 399 -60.43 24.72 -35.33
CA ARG A 399 -59.23 25.20 -36.06
C ARG A 399 -59.51 26.30 -37.07
N GLY A 400 -60.75 26.42 -37.54
CA GLY A 400 -61.22 27.53 -38.38
C GLY A 400 -61.83 28.61 -37.51
#